data_AF-A0A2H3UBA5-F1
#
_entry.id   AF-A0A2H3UBA5-F1
#
_cell.length_a   1.000
_cell.length_b   1.000
_cell.length_c   1.000
_cell.angle_alpha   90.00
_cell.angle_beta   90.00
_cell.angle_gamma   90.00
#
_symmetry.space_group_name_H-M   'P 1'
#
loop_
_entity.id
_entity.type
_entity.pdbx_description
1 polymer ?
#
loop_
_entity_poly.entity_id
_entity_poly.type
_entity_poly.pdbx_seq_one_letter_code
_entity_poly.pdbx_strand_id
1 'polypeptide(L)'
;MQLLHRSTTRRTLIWLKKIFCQLDTDVYNFMARFLLKDDDWIRHVLAIHNPHGVRPLPSVVGADIKRVLEGRANGAYLALMVHDWSGKCCATAEKLFLSLRDYVYDNVTSEVFFIETGITLHIGDVVQAGQWVTMQDPSRLFQVHDGHFITRILYCGDDSLYELGPESIRTIGANMLAQPQAATAVCSVRVFARHGKSVERVFIRPGECRRVIHEGAPGWRIVA
;
A
#
# COMPACT_ATOMS: atom_id res chain seq x y z
N MET A 1 -27.37 27.55 52.20
CA MET A 1 -28.38 27.45 51.13
C MET A 1 -27.70 27.74 49.79
N GLN A 2 -27.62 26.71 48.95
CA GLN A 2 -27.79 26.68 47.48
C GLN A 2 -28.49 27.92 46.86
N LEU A 3 -28.24 28.43 45.64
CA LEU A 3 -27.77 27.88 44.34
C LEU A 3 -27.33 29.01 43.36
N LEU A 4 -26.51 28.62 42.38
CA LEU A 4 -26.46 29.03 40.95
C LEU A 4 -26.25 30.50 40.52
N HIS A 5 -25.14 30.77 39.81
CA HIS A 5 -25.16 30.73 38.34
C HIS A 5 -23.74 30.69 37.73
N ARG A 6 -23.47 29.60 36.99
CA ARG A 6 -22.37 29.47 36.02
C ARG A 6 -22.92 29.81 34.63
N SER A 7 -22.18 30.53 33.79
CA SER A 7 -21.86 30.10 32.40
C SER A 7 -21.15 31.20 31.58
N THR A 8 -19.82 31.22 31.56
CA THR A 8 -19.07 32.01 30.55
C THR A 8 -17.78 31.35 30.08
N THR A 9 -17.72 30.01 30.12
CA THR A 9 -16.48 29.25 29.78
C THR A 9 -16.71 28.13 28.77
N ARG A 10 -17.83 28.14 28.03
CA ARG A 10 -18.17 27.08 27.06
C ARG A 10 -17.99 27.43 25.59
N ARG A 11 -17.71 28.69 25.21
CA ARG A 11 -17.62 29.09 23.79
C ARG A 11 -16.23 28.99 23.18
N THR A 12 -15.17 29.02 23.98
CA THR A 12 -13.78 28.98 23.45
C THR A 12 -13.25 27.55 23.28
N LEU A 13 -13.82 26.56 23.98
CA LEU A 13 -13.39 25.15 23.87
C LEU A 13 -14.02 24.39 22.68
N ILE A 14 -15.05 24.95 22.04
CA ILE A 14 -15.71 24.33 20.88
C ILE A 14 -14.97 24.66 19.57
N TRP A 15 -14.18 25.75 19.57
CA TRP A 15 -13.42 26.15 18.38
C TRP A 15 -12.07 25.44 18.25
N LEU A 16 -11.46 24.98 19.36
CA LEU A 16 -10.22 24.20 19.33
C LEU A 16 -10.44 22.69 19.20
N LYS A 17 -11.65 22.18 19.46
CA LYS A 17 -12.01 20.77 19.19
C LYS A 17 -12.44 20.48 17.75
N LYS A 18 -12.54 21.51 16.89
CA LYS A 18 -12.84 21.37 15.45
C LYS A 18 -11.58 21.30 14.56
N ILE A 19 -10.38 21.36 15.15
CA ILE A 19 -9.09 21.25 14.45
C ILE A 19 -8.50 19.82 14.51
N PHE A 20 -9.14 18.90 15.23
CA PHE A 20 -8.96 17.47 14.98
C PHE A 20 -10.04 17.02 14.00
N CYS A 21 -9.74 17.15 12.70
CA CYS A 21 -10.41 16.33 11.70
C CYS A 21 -10.10 14.87 12.06
N GLN A 22 -11.02 14.22 12.76
CA GLN A 22 -11.23 12.79 12.63
C GLN A 22 -11.51 12.54 11.14
N LEU A 23 -10.47 12.19 10.41
CA LEU A 23 -10.59 11.45 9.16
C LEU A 23 -11.09 10.06 9.53
N ASP A 24 -12.37 9.95 9.91
CA ASP A 24 -13.13 8.70 9.89
C ASP A 24 -13.36 8.34 8.42
N THR A 25 -12.29 7.97 7.72
CA THR A 25 -12.35 7.58 6.31
C THR A 25 -12.05 6.11 6.25
N ASP A 26 -13.11 5.28 6.22
CA ASP A 26 -12.97 3.83 6.07
C ASP A 26 -12.04 3.51 4.90
N VAL A 27 -11.21 2.49 5.03
CA VAL A 27 -10.26 2.12 3.97
C VAL A 27 -10.95 1.41 2.82
N TYR A 28 -12.10 0.79 3.09
CA TYR A 28 -13.05 0.43 2.04
C TYR A 28 -13.45 1.67 1.22
N ASN A 29 -13.62 2.82 1.87
CA ASN A 29 -13.83 4.08 1.16
C ASN A 29 -12.59 4.49 0.37
N PHE A 30 -11.35 4.16 0.76
CA PHE A 30 -10.18 4.53 -0.05
C PHE A 30 -10.24 3.89 -1.44
N MET A 31 -10.33 2.55 -1.51
CA MET A 31 -10.37 1.86 -2.81
C MET A 31 -11.60 2.28 -3.61
N ALA A 32 -12.79 2.29 -2.99
CA ALA A 32 -14.03 2.66 -3.68
C ALA A 32 -14.07 4.14 -4.11
N ARG A 33 -13.41 5.05 -3.38
CA ARG A 33 -13.40 6.48 -3.69
C ARG A 33 -12.40 6.84 -4.77
N PHE A 34 -11.22 6.20 -4.78
CA PHE A 34 -10.10 6.64 -5.60
C PHE A 34 -9.71 5.69 -6.72
N LEU A 35 -9.97 4.38 -6.59
CA LEU A 35 -9.40 3.37 -7.49
C LEU A 35 -10.47 2.56 -8.23
N LEU A 36 -11.51 2.12 -7.53
CA LEU A 36 -12.53 1.22 -8.05
C LEU A 36 -13.89 1.91 -8.17
N LYS A 37 -14.67 1.54 -9.17
CA LYS A 37 -16.05 2.02 -9.36
C LYS A 37 -17.11 1.09 -8.74
N ASP A 38 -16.72 -0.15 -8.46
CA ASP A 38 -17.52 -1.19 -7.81
C ASP A 38 -16.62 -2.08 -6.94
N ASP A 39 -17.22 -3.03 -6.22
CA ASP A 39 -16.53 -3.96 -5.32
C ASP A 39 -16.40 -5.38 -5.89
N ASP A 40 -16.72 -5.59 -7.19
CA ASP A 40 -16.78 -6.93 -7.80
C ASP A 40 -15.43 -7.63 -7.76
N TRP A 41 -14.35 -6.93 -8.13
CA TRP A 41 -13.00 -7.48 -8.05
C TRP A 41 -12.59 -7.82 -6.61
N ILE A 42 -12.86 -6.93 -5.65
CA ILE A 42 -12.56 -7.16 -4.22
C ILE A 42 -13.27 -8.42 -3.74
N ARG A 43 -14.58 -8.52 -3.97
CA ARG A 43 -15.38 -9.70 -3.60
C ARG A 43 -14.80 -10.98 -4.20
N HIS A 44 -14.35 -10.92 -5.45
CA HIS A 44 -13.76 -12.05 -6.12
C HIS A 44 -12.41 -12.48 -5.51
N VAL A 45 -11.51 -11.54 -5.22
CA VAL A 45 -10.22 -11.83 -4.58
C VAL A 45 -10.41 -12.41 -3.17
N LEU A 46 -11.30 -11.82 -2.37
CA LEU A 46 -11.58 -12.30 -1.01
C LEU A 46 -12.25 -13.68 -0.97
N ALA A 47 -12.88 -14.11 -2.07
CA ALA A 47 -13.46 -15.43 -2.24
C ALA A 47 -12.46 -16.51 -2.66
N ILE A 48 -11.22 -16.13 -3.04
CA ILE A 48 -10.20 -17.11 -3.44
C ILE A 48 -9.84 -17.99 -2.23
N HIS A 49 -10.10 -19.30 -2.40
CA HIS A 49 -9.69 -20.30 -1.43
C HIS A 49 -8.25 -20.76 -1.68
N ASN A 50 -7.43 -20.64 -0.64
CA ASN A 50 -6.07 -21.15 -0.61
C ASN A 50 -6.01 -22.39 0.31
N PRO A 51 -5.56 -23.56 -0.19
CA PRO A 51 -5.44 -24.77 0.61
C PRO A 51 -4.49 -24.62 1.81
N HIS A 52 -3.60 -23.62 1.82
CA HIS A 52 -2.71 -23.30 2.93
C HIS A 52 -3.32 -22.37 4.00
N GLY A 53 -4.61 -22.07 3.88
CA GLY A 53 -5.37 -21.28 4.87
C GLY A 53 -5.10 -19.77 4.87
N VAL A 54 -4.21 -19.27 4.00
CA VAL A 54 -3.94 -17.83 3.85
C VAL A 54 -4.81 -17.28 2.72
N ARG A 55 -5.84 -16.52 3.09
CA ARG A 55 -6.69 -15.84 2.10
C ARG A 55 -5.96 -14.62 1.52
N PRO A 56 -6.03 -14.40 0.19
CA PRO A 56 -5.57 -13.16 -0.40
C PRO A 56 -6.23 -11.96 0.27
N LEU A 57 -5.43 -10.94 0.54
CA LEU A 57 -5.89 -9.67 1.10
C LEU A 57 -5.34 -8.56 0.20
N PRO A 58 -6.22 -7.86 -0.55
CA PRO A 58 -5.83 -6.67 -1.27
C PRO A 58 -5.36 -5.58 -0.30
N SER A 59 -4.29 -4.90 -0.66
CA SER A 59 -3.78 -3.76 0.09
C SER A 59 -3.16 -2.73 -0.86
N VAL A 60 -3.21 -1.46 -0.47
CA VAL A 60 -2.56 -0.37 -1.19
C VAL A 60 -1.39 0.11 -0.35
N VAL A 61 -0.21 0.19 -0.96
CA VAL A 61 1.02 0.68 -0.33
C VAL A 61 1.52 1.93 -1.04
N GLY A 62 2.07 2.87 -0.28
CA GLY A 62 2.73 4.06 -0.80
C GLY A 62 2.86 5.17 0.23
N ALA A 63 3.93 5.95 0.16
CA ALA A 63 4.14 7.09 1.04
C ALA A 63 3.03 8.15 0.89
N ASP A 64 2.45 8.26 -0.31
CA ASP A 64 1.46 9.27 -0.68
C ASP A 64 0.03 9.01 -0.17
N ILE A 65 -0.26 7.85 0.43
CA ILE A 65 -1.62 7.50 0.90
C ILE A 65 -2.20 8.59 1.80
N LYS A 66 -1.42 9.08 2.77
CA LYS A 66 -1.87 10.15 3.68
C LYS A 66 -2.23 11.42 2.91
N ARG A 67 -1.41 11.79 1.92
CA ARG A 67 -1.65 12.95 1.07
C ARG A 67 -2.94 12.80 0.25
N VAL A 68 -3.22 11.60 -0.26
CA VAL A 68 -4.48 11.29 -0.97
C VAL A 68 -5.68 11.45 -0.04
N LEU A 69 -5.62 10.90 1.18
CA LEU A 69 -6.70 11.02 2.19
C LEU A 69 -6.97 12.49 2.59
N GLU A 70 -5.93 13.33 2.58
CA GLU A 70 -6.03 14.78 2.82
C GLU A 70 -6.52 15.57 1.59
N GLY A 71 -6.95 14.90 0.52
CA GLY A 71 -7.50 15.52 -0.69
C GLY A 71 -6.45 15.99 -1.70
N ARG A 72 -5.19 15.58 -1.55
CA ARG A 72 -4.06 15.97 -2.41
C ARG A 72 -3.58 14.79 -3.28
N ALA A 73 -4.52 14.21 -4.03
CA ALA A 73 -4.32 12.97 -4.78
C ALA A 73 -3.47 13.12 -6.05
N ASN A 74 -3.51 14.27 -6.72
CA ASN A 74 -2.82 14.47 -7.99
C ASN A 74 -1.31 14.21 -7.87
N GLY A 75 -0.77 13.40 -8.78
CA GLY A 75 0.63 12.99 -8.78
C GLY A 75 1.01 11.98 -7.70
N ALA A 76 0.05 11.40 -6.99
CA ALA A 76 0.32 10.33 -6.04
C ALA A 76 0.75 9.04 -6.75
N TYR A 77 1.75 8.37 -6.18
CA TYR A 77 2.19 7.06 -6.65
C TYR A 77 1.94 5.99 -5.58
N LEU A 78 1.23 4.94 -5.96
CA LEU A 78 0.80 3.85 -5.08
C LEU A 78 1.06 2.51 -5.77
N ALA A 79 1.09 1.42 -5.00
CA ALA A 79 1.03 0.06 -5.54
C ALA A 79 -0.11 -0.73 -4.91
N LEU A 80 -0.84 -1.46 -5.76
CA LEU A 80 -1.83 -2.45 -5.36
C LEU A 80 -1.12 -3.79 -5.18
N MET A 81 -1.22 -4.31 -3.96
CA MET A 81 -0.67 -5.60 -3.59
C MET A 81 -1.81 -6.57 -3.30
N VAL A 82 -1.61 -7.83 -3.63
CA VAL A 82 -2.49 -8.89 -3.18
C VAL A 82 -1.61 -9.97 -2.58
N HIS A 83 -1.80 -10.21 -1.28
CA HIS A 83 -1.04 -11.22 -0.53
C HIS A 83 -1.46 -12.66 -0.90
N ASP A 84 -1.48 -12.98 -2.19
CA ASP A 84 -1.82 -14.28 -2.73
C ASP A 84 -0.58 -15.16 -2.83
N TRP A 85 -0.62 -16.27 -2.11
CA TRP A 85 0.39 -17.34 -2.16
C TRP A 85 -0.04 -18.49 -3.09
N SER A 86 -1.30 -18.49 -3.53
CA SER A 86 -1.83 -19.50 -4.45
C SER A 86 -1.53 -19.20 -5.91
N GLY A 87 -1.14 -17.96 -6.23
CA GLY A 87 -0.92 -17.49 -7.60
C GLY A 87 -2.21 -17.39 -8.42
N LYS A 88 -3.38 -17.51 -7.80
CA LYS A 88 -4.69 -17.45 -8.48
C LYS A 88 -5.17 -16.03 -8.71
N CYS A 89 -4.60 -15.04 -8.04
CA CYS A 89 -5.00 -13.64 -8.17
C CYS A 89 -4.71 -13.10 -9.58
N CYS A 90 -3.70 -13.62 -10.28
CA CYS A 90 -3.42 -13.21 -11.65
C CYS A 90 -4.56 -13.54 -12.63
N ALA A 91 -5.32 -14.60 -12.35
CA ALA A 91 -6.53 -14.94 -13.11
C ALA A 91 -7.68 -13.94 -12.90
N THR A 92 -7.54 -12.98 -11.96
CA THR A 92 -8.54 -11.95 -11.68
C THR A 92 -8.24 -10.61 -12.36
N ALA A 93 -7.15 -10.51 -13.11
CA ALA A 93 -6.70 -9.26 -13.73
C ALA A 93 -7.76 -8.60 -14.62
N GLU A 94 -8.46 -9.38 -15.46
CA GLU A 94 -9.55 -8.84 -16.30
C GLU A 94 -10.65 -8.18 -15.45
N LYS A 95 -11.02 -8.81 -14.33
CA LYS A 95 -12.00 -8.25 -13.40
C LYS A 95 -11.49 -7.00 -12.70
N LEU A 96 -10.19 -6.94 -12.37
CA LEU A 96 -9.60 -5.70 -11.86
C LEU A 96 -9.82 -4.58 -12.87
N PHE A 97 -9.42 -4.77 -14.12
CA PHE A 97 -9.59 -3.76 -15.18
C PHE A 97 -11.05 -3.32 -15.38
N LEU A 98 -11.99 -4.26 -15.25
CA LEU A 98 -13.42 -3.95 -15.32
C LEU A 98 -13.91 -3.14 -14.11
N SER A 99 -13.35 -3.35 -12.92
CA SER A 99 -13.72 -2.63 -11.69
C SER A 99 -12.99 -1.29 -11.49
N LEU A 100 -11.92 -1.01 -12.24
CA LEU A 100 -11.20 0.28 -12.16
C LEU A 100 -12.09 1.45 -12.61
N ARG A 101 -11.90 2.61 -11.95
CA ARG A 101 -12.36 3.93 -12.44
C ARG A 101 -11.58 4.35 -13.68
N ASP A 102 -12.11 5.32 -14.44
CA ASP A 102 -11.53 5.79 -15.71
C ASP A 102 -10.00 5.97 -15.66
N TYR A 103 -9.33 5.23 -16.54
CA TYR A 103 -7.88 5.04 -16.48
C TYR A 103 -7.21 4.98 -17.85
N VAL A 104 -5.90 5.22 -17.83
CA VAL A 104 -4.96 4.84 -18.90
C VAL A 104 -4.03 3.77 -18.34
N TYR A 105 -3.88 2.65 -19.05
CA TYR A 105 -3.01 1.55 -18.63
C TYR A 105 -1.74 1.51 -19.49
N ASP A 106 -0.59 1.47 -18.82
CA ASP A 106 0.70 1.17 -19.42
C ASP A 106 1.06 -0.29 -19.10
N ASN A 107 1.03 -1.14 -20.13
CA ASN A 107 1.34 -2.55 -20.01
C ASN A 107 2.83 -2.84 -19.77
N VAL A 108 3.73 -1.94 -20.16
CA VAL A 108 5.18 -2.13 -20.01
C VAL A 108 5.58 -1.98 -18.54
N THR A 109 5.02 -0.99 -17.86
CA THR A 109 5.31 -0.71 -16.45
C THR A 109 4.30 -1.34 -15.49
N SER A 110 3.18 -1.83 -16.02
CA SER A 110 2.04 -2.32 -15.24
C SER A 110 1.46 -1.24 -14.32
N GLU A 111 1.41 -0.01 -14.83
CA GLU A 111 0.89 1.17 -14.15
C GLU A 111 -0.47 1.59 -14.74
N VAL A 112 -1.37 1.98 -13.85
CA VAL A 112 -2.69 2.55 -14.16
C VAL A 112 -2.68 4.00 -13.73
N PHE A 113 -2.90 4.92 -14.66
CA PHE A 113 -3.09 6.34 -14.37
C PHE A 113 -4.60 6.66 -14.35
N PHE A 114 -5.11 7.08 -13.20
CA PHE A 114 -6.52 7.47 -13.04
C PHE A 114 -6.73 8.92 -13.47
N ILE A 115 -7.55 9.12 -14.51
CA ILE A 115 -7.70 10.41 -15.19
C ILE A 115 -8.25 11.49 -14.26
N GLU A 116 -9.27 11.15 -13.45
CA GLU A 116 -9.95 12.11 -12.58
C GLU A 116 -9.10 12.53 -11.36
N THR A 117 -8.34 11.60 -10.79
CA THR A 117 -7.64 11.82 -9.51
C THR A 117 -6.17 12.17 -9.70
N GLY A 118 -5.59 11.86 -10.86
CA GLY A 118 -4.16 11.98 -11.13
C GLY A 118 -3.29 11.00 -10.35
N ILE A 119 -3.88 9.95 -9.78
CA ILE A 119 -3.16 8.87 -9.08
C ILE A 119 -2.56 7.93 -10.12
N THR A 120 -1.31 7.54 -9.92
CA THR A 120 -0.69 6.40 -10.60
C THR A 120 -0.65 5.21 -9.64
N LEU A 121 -1.20 4.09 -10.09
CA LEU A 121 -1.26 2.83 -9.33
C LEU A 121 -0.50 1.75 -10.08
N HIS A 122 0.58 1.25 -9.49
CA HIS A 122 1.24 0.04 -9.95
C HIS A 122 0.42 -1.19 -9.57
N ILE A 123 0.11 -2.05 -10.54
CA ILE A 123 -0.74 -3.25 -10.34
C ILE A 123 0.00 -4.54 -10.68
N GLY A 124 1.34 -4.51 -10.73
CA GLY A 124 2.15 -5.66 -11.14
C GLY A 124 1.93 -6.91 -10.30
N ASP A 125 1.69 -6.78 -8.99
CA ASP A 125 1.40 -7.93 -8.09
C ASP A 125 0.09 -8.64 -8.46
N VAL A 126 -0.83 -7.95 -9.16
CA VAL A 126 -2.11 -8.52 -9.60
C VAL A 126 -2.03 -9.05 -11.03
N VAL A 127 -1.38 -8.33 -11.95
CA VAL A 127 -1.41 -8.68 -13.37
C VAL A 127 -0.26 -9.57 -13.81
N GLN A 128 0.83 -9.64 -13.03
CA GLN A 128 1.99 -10.48 -13.32
C GLN A 128 1.98 -11.69 -12.39
N ALA A 129 2.11 -12.89 -12.96
CA ALA A 129 2.36 -14.09 -12.19
C ALA A 129 3.86 -14.12 -11.82
N GLY A 130 4.20 -13.82 -10.57
CA GLY A 130 5.59 -13.77 -10.15
C GLY A 130 5.76 -13.81 -8.63
N GLN A 131 6.96 -14.20 -8.19
CA GLN A 131 7.34 -14.08 -6.79
C GLN A 131 7.71 -12.64 -6.42
N TRP A 132 8.21 -11.87 -7.38
CA TRP A 132 8.61 -10.47 -7.22
C TRP A 132 7.77 -9.57 -8.11
N VAL A 133 7.54 -8.36 -7.61
CA VAL A 133 6.81 -7.31 -8.33
C VAL A 133 7.81 -6.48 -9.12
N THR A 134 7.70 -6.52 -10.44
CA THR A 134 8.60 -5.76 -11.30
C THR A 134 8.13 -4.30 -11.41
N MET A 135 8.98 -3.34 -11.04
CA MET A 135 8.67 -1.91 -11.01
C MET A 135 9.88 -1.08 -11.46
N GLN A 136 9.68 -0.10 -12.36
CA GLN A 136 10.78 0.70 -12.91
C GLN A 136 11.59 1.45 -11.84
N ASP A 137 10.90 1.99 -10.84
CA ASP A 137 11.50 2.65 -9.70
C ASP A 137 10.75 2.34 -8.40
N PRO A 138 11.18 1.31 -7.65
CA PRO A 138 10.58 0.97 -6.37
C PRO A 138 10.70 2.08 -5.33
N SER A 139 11.66 3.01 -5.45
CA SER A 139 11.87 4.07 -4.47
C SER A 139 10.66 5.02 -4.35
N ARG A 140 9.84 5.12 -5.42
CA ARG A 140 8.61 5.93 -5.46
C ARG A 140 7.56 5.52 -4.42
N LEU A 141 7.65 4.31 -3.87
CA LEU A 141 6.75 3.86 -2.80
C LEU A 141 7.10 4.43 -1.43
N PHE A 142 8.26 5.07 -1.27
CA PHE A 142 8.77 5.48 0.03
C PHE A 142 9.04 6.98 0.09
N GLN A 143 8.99 7.52 1.29
CA GLN A 143 9.54 8.83 1.62
C GLN A 143 10.66 8.67 2.64
N VAL A 144 11.63 9.58 2.62
CA VAL A 144 12.71 9.58 3.61
C VAL A 144 12.30 10.48 4.78
N HIS A 145 12.34 9.95 5.99
CA HIS A 145 12.12 10.68 7.24
C HIS A 145 13.24 10.32 8.21
N ASP A 146 13.94 11.34 8.72
CA ASP A 146 15.11 11.19 9.59
C ASP A 146 16.16 10.19 9.07
N GLY A 147 16.39 10.19 7.75
CA GLY A 147 17.35 9.31 7.09
C GLY A 147 16.86 7.87 6.87
N HIS A 148 15.63 7.56 7.25
CA HIS A 148 15.02 6.24 7.10
C HIS A 148 13.88 6.26 6.08
N PHE A 149 13.72 5.15 5.36
CA PHE A 149 12.53 4.98 4.55
C PHE A 149 11.31 4.70 5.41
N ILE A 150 10.23 5.37 5.05
CA ILE A 150 8.90 5.08 5.57
C ILE A 150 7.92 4.99 4.40
N THR A 151 6.96 4.09 4.52
CA THR A 151 5.80 4.00 3.63
C THR A 151 4.55 3.78 4.45
N ARG A 152 3.39 3.71 3.80
CA ARG A 152 2.12 3.45 4.45
C ARG A 152 1.38 2.36 3.71
N ILE A 153 0.56 1.62 4.43
CA ILE A 153 -0.27 0.57 3.86
C ILE A 153 -1.70 0.66 4.40
N LEU A 154 -2.64 0.37 3.49
CA LEU A 154 -4.06 0.25 3.74
C LEU A 154 -4.52 -1.15 3.33
N TYR A 155 -5.09 -1.91 4.27
CA TYR A 155 -5.65 -3.22 3.97
C TYR A 155 -7.14 -3.12 3.64
N CYS A 156 -7.57 -3.83 2.61
CA CYS A 156 -8.99 -3.88 2.26
C CYS A 156 -9.83 -4.42 3.42
N GLY A 157 -10.79 -3.62 3.90
CA GLY A 157 -11.69 -3.97 5.00
C GLY A 157 -11.14 -3.71 6.41
N ASP A 158 -10.05 -2.96 6.54
CA ASP A 158 -9.50 -2.47 7.81
C ASP A 158 -9.34 -0.96 7.74
N ASP A 159 -9.98 -0.20 8.63
CA ASP A 159 -10.04 1.26 8.58
C ASP A 159 -8.76 1.96 9.09
N SER A 160 -7.73 1.18 9.38
CA SER A 160 -6.48 1.67 9.95
C SER A 160 -5.45 2.00 8.87
N LEU A 161 -4.85 3.19 8.97
CA LEU A 161 -3.64 3.54 8.24
C LEU A 161 -2.40 3.08 9.00
N TYR A 162 -1.68 2.13 8.43
CA TYR A 162 -0.44 1.63 9.03
C TYR A 162 0.77 2.33 8.42
N GLU A 163 1.63 2.86 9.27
CA GLU A 163 2.95 3.34 8.87
C GLU A 163 3.96 2.20 8.99
N LEU A 164 4.75 1.99 7.95
CA LEU A 164 5.78 0.98 7.88
C LEU A 164 7.15 1.67 7.91
N GLY A 165 7.94 1.34 8.93
CA GLY A 165 9.24 1.94 9.19
C GLY A 165 10.41 1.09 8.68
N PRO A 166 11.65 1.45 9.09
CA PRO A 166 12.87 0.76 8.66
C PRO A 166 12.95 -0.72 9.11
N GLU A 167 12.20 -1.12 10.13
CA GLU A 167 12.06 -2.52 10.54
C GLU A 167 11.24 -3.36 9.55
N SER A 168 10.38 -2.70 8.78
CA SER A 168 9.46 -3.29 7.81
C SER A 168 9.95 -3.13 6.37
N ILE A 169 10.95 -2.27 6.12
CA ILE A 169 11.47 -1.96 4.78
C ILE A 169 12.92 -2.41 4.69
N ARG A 170 13.28 -3.16 3.65
CA ARG A 170 14.67 -3.54 3.39
C ARG A 170 15.09 -3.11 2.00
N THR A 171 16.26 -2.49 1.90
CA THR A 171 16.93 -2.19 0.62
C THR A 171 18.12 -3.12 0.46
N ILE A 172 18.38 -3.56 -0.77
CA ILE A 172 19.40 -4.60 -1.00
C ILE A 172 20.65 -3.99 -1.62
N GLY A 173 21.82 -4.34 -1.08
CA GLY A 173 23.13 -3.97 -1.63
C GLY A 173 23.61 -2.55 -1.32
N ALA A 174 23.00 -1.87 -0.35
CA ALA A 174 23.53 -0.62 0.19
C ALA A 174 23.90 -0.78 1.67
N ASN A 175 25.08 -0.26 2.04
CA ASN A 175 25.33 0.17 3.42
C ASN A 175 24.30 1.27 3.78
N MET A 176 23.96 1.45 5.06
CA MET A 176 22.86 2.36 5.48
C MET A 176 22.90 3.77 4.84
N LEU A 177 24.08 4.28 4.50
CA LEU A 177 24.28 5.59 3.86
C LEU A 177 23.88 5.66 2.37
N ALA A 178 23.71 4.52 1.68
CA ALA A 178 23.35 4.42 0.27
C ALA A 178 21.92 3.87 0.05
N GLN A 179 21.11 3.75 1.11
CA GLN A 179 19.75 3.21 1.04
C GLN A 179 18.88 3.88 -0.04
N PRO A 180 18.90 5.22 -0.22
CA PRO A 180 18.07 5.86 -1.23
C PRO A 180 18.35 5.37 -2.65
N GLN A 181 19.62 5.16 -3.00
CA GLN A 181 20.02 4.70 -4.32
C GLN A 181 19.75 3.20 -4.51
N ALA A 182 19.93 2.38 -3.48
CA ALA A 182 19.64 0.94 -3.56
C ALA A 182 18.15 0.62 -3.66
N ALA A 183 17.28 1.42 -3.03
CA ALA A 183 15.83 1.26 -3.16
C ALA A 183 15.34 1.46 -4.60
N THR A 184 16.11 2.15 -5.44
CA THR A 184 15.77 2.30 -6.87
C THR A 184 15.96 0.99 -7.66
N ALA A 185 16.76 0.05 -7.16
CA ALA A 185 17.05 -1.22 -7.82
C ALA A 185 16.20 -2.36 -7.25
N VAL A 186 16.30 -2.60 -5.93
CA VAL A 186 15.54 -3.67 -5.26
C VAL A 186 15.22 -3.28 -3.83
N CYS A 187 13.96 -3.46 -3.43
CA CYS A 187 13.53 -3.32 -2.04
C CYS A 187 12.51 -4.39 -1.66
N SER A 188 12.29 -4.56 -0.36
CA SER A 188 11.19 -5.36 0.15
C SER A 188 10.41 -4.61 1.20
N VAL A 189 9.11 -4.94 1.28
CA VAL A 189 8.20 -4.47 2.32
C VAL A 189 7.63 -5.69 3.02
N ARG A 190 7.80 -5.73 4.34
CA ARG A 190 7.16 -6.68 5.22
C ARG A 190 5.78 -6.15 5.58
N VAL A 191 4.76 -6.93 5.24
CA VAL A 191 3.34 -6.64 5.40
C VAL A 191 2.69 -7.76 6.20
N PHE A 192 1.52 -7.52 6.78
CA PHE A 192 0.82 -8.50 7.60
C PHE A 192 -0.41 -9.03 6.85
N ALA A 193 -0.56 -10.35 6.78
CA ALA A 193 -1.79 -10.98 6.33
C ALA A 193 -2.85 -10.94 7.45
N ARG A 194 -4.13 -11.15 7.09
CA ARG A 194 -5.30 -11.11 7.99
C ARG A 194 -5.20 -11.98 9.27
N HIS A 195 -4.26 -12.92 9.32
CA HIS A 195 -4.04 -13.82 10.47
C HIS A 195 -2.77 -13.47 11.29
N GLY A 196 -2.23 -12.26 11.13
CA GLY A 196 -1.03 -11.79 11.84
C GLY A 196 0.28 -12.39 11.31
N LYS A 197 0.24 -13.27 10.31
CA LYS A 197 1.43 -13.77 9.63
C LYS A 197 2.01 -12.67 8.76
N SER A 198 3.29 -12.35 8.94
CA SER A 198 3.97 -11.43 8.05
C SER A 198 4.32 -12.10 6.71
N VAL A 199 4.25 -11.32 5.65
CA VAL A 199 4.65 -11.67 4.29
C VAL A 199 5.66 -10.62 3.86
N GLU A 200 6.72 -11.04 3.18
CA GLU A 200 7.68 -10.12 2.59
C GLU A 200 7.43 -10.06 1.09
N ARG A 201 7.25 -8.85 0.57
CA ARG A 201 7.01 -8.59 -0.84
C ARG A 201 8.17 -7.80 -1.41
N VAL A 202 8.77 -8.35 -2.46
CA VAL A 202 9.98 -7.80 -3.09
C VAL A 202 9.59 -7.05 -4.34
N PHE A 203 10.06 -5.81 -4.45
CA PHE A 203 9.96 -4.97 -5.64
C PHE A 203 11.32 -4.88 -6.29
N ILE A 204 11.37 -5.09 -7.60
CA ILE A 204 12.61 -5.15 -8.37
C ILE A 204 12.52 -4.35 -9.67
N ARG A 205 13.59 -3.62 -9.99
CA ARG A 205 13.74 -2.97 -11.29
C ARG A 205 13.98 -4.00 -12.39
N PRO A 206 13.33 -3.88 -13.56
CA PRO A 206 13.63 -4.74 -14.71
C PRO A 206 15.12 -4.79 -15.02
N GLY A 207 15.65 -5.99 -15.30
CA GLY A 207 17.06 -6.19 -15.63
C GLY A 207 18.00 -6.31 -14.42
N GLU A 208 17.54 -6.01 -13.20
CA GLU A 208 18.29 -6.36 -11.99
C GLU A 208 18.24 -7.87 -11.77
N CYS A 209 19.40 -8.52 -11.76
CA CYS A 209 19.54 -9.95 -11.48
C CYS A 209 20.33 -10.10 -10.19
N ARG A 210 19.64 -10.20 -9.05
CA ARG A 210 20.26 -10.51 -7.75
C ARG A 210 19.72 -11.82 -7.21
N ARG A 211 20.57 -12.65 -6.60
CA ARG A 211 20.16 -13.92 -5.99
C ARG A 211 19.40 -13.67 -4.69
N VAL A 212 18.09 -13.83 -4.68
CA VAL A 212 17.32 -13.83 -3.44
C VAL A 212 17.45 -15.19 -2.75
N ILE A 213 18.15 -15.23 -1.61
CA ILE A 213 18.28 -16.45 -0.80
C ILE A 213 17.25 -16.41 0.33
N HIS A 214 16.47 -17.48 0.44
CA HIS A 214 15.60 -17.71 1.59
C HIS A 214 16.46 -18.21 2.76
N GLU A 215 16.92 -17.32 3.65
CA GLU A 215 17.37 -17.76 4.96
C GLU A 215 16.12 -18.16 5.77
N GLY A 216 16.17 -19.21 6.59
CA GLY A 216 15.00 -19.70 7.33
C GLY A 216 14.21 -18.59 8.05
N ALA A 217 12.93 -18.85 8.33
CA ALA A 217 11.98 -17.85 8.78
C ALA A 217 12.50 -16.95 9.94
N PRO A 218 12.21 -15.63 9.94
CA PRO A 218 11.44 -14.88 8.95
C PRO A 218 12.30 -13.80 8.29
N GLY A 219 13.00 -14.12 7.20
CA GLY A 219 13.59 -13.08 6.37
C GLY A 219 14.23 -13.62 5.10
N TRP A 220 13.93 -12.97 3.99
CA TRP A 220 14.74 -13.14 2.79
C TRP A 220 16.06 -12.38 2.97
N ARG A 221 17.15 -12.98 2.50
CA ARG A 221 18.43 -12.30 2.32
C ARG A 221 18.76 -12.32 0.84
N ILE A 222 18.76 -11.14 0.23
CA ILE A 222 19.09 -11.02 -1.19
C ILE A 222 20.59 -10.81 -1.32
N VAL A 223 21.26 -11.82 -1.86
CA VAL A 223 22.70 -11.92 -2.06
C VAL A 223 23.04 -11.44 -3.47
N ALA A 224 24.07 -10.60 -3.58
CA ALA A 224 24.61 -10.14 -4.85
C ALA A 224 25.13 -11.32 -5.68
#